data_AF-A0A8S3XUD9-F1
#
_entry.id   AF-A0A8S3XUD9-F1
#
_cell.length_a   1.000
_cell.length_b   1.000
_cell.length_c   1.000
_cell.angle_alpha   90.00
_cell.angle_beta   90.00
_cell.angle_gamma   90.00
#
_symmetry.space_group_name_H-M   'P 1'
#
loop_
_entity.id
_entity.type
_entity.pdbx_description
1 polymer ?
#
loop_
_entity_poly.entity_id
_entity_poly.type
_entity_poly.pdbx_seq_one_letter_code
_entity_poly.pdbx_strand_id
1 'polypeptide(L)'
;MSIVQSPEGGVSLESERWAGGARSRLTLGALNRRHAGRWRCVVGARSATISLHVLPTADSDMEAMQRDQAVARVSSDARSLPLQLHPLRPLLLALLLALHLCAPT
;
A
#
# COMPACT_ATOMS: atom_id res chain seq x y z
N MET A 1 27.62 26.28 6.30
CA MET A 1 26.65 25.17 6.34
C MET A 1 26.10 25.00 4.93
N SER A 2 26.22 23.82 4.32
CA SER A 2 25.73 23.57 2.95
C SER A 2 24.67 22.49 2.99
N ILE A 3 23.55 22.73 2.32
CA ILE A 3 22.40 21.83 2.22
C ILE A 3 22.19 21.53 0.74
N VAL A 4 22.09 20.25 0.39
CA VAL A 4 21.77 19.80 -0.96
C VAL A 4 20.46 19.01 -0.89
N GLN A 5 19.48 19.41 -1.72
CA GLN A 5 18.18 18.75 -1.84
C GLN A 5 18.02 18.20 -3.27
N SER A 6 17.53 16.97 -3.38
CA SER A 6 17.19 16.39 -4.69
C SER A 6 15.72 16.65 -5.05
N PRO A 7 15.37 16.90 -6.32
CA PRO A 7 14.02 17.27 -6.75
C PRO A 7 12.98 16.15 -6.57
N GLU A 8 13.41 14.90 -6.37
CA GLU A 8 12.59 13.69 -6.40
C GLU A 8 12.06 13.20 -5.04
N GLY A 9 11.86 14.10 -4.07
CA GLY A 9 10.98 13.81 -2.92
C GLY A 9 11.67 13.57 -1.59
N GLY A 10 12.56 14.48 -1.17
CA GLY A 10 12.90 14.61 0.25
C GLY A 10 14.22 14.00 0.69
N VAL A 11 15.16 13.76 -0.23
CA VAL A 11 16.56 13.52 0.15
C VAL A 11 17.22 14.85 0.50
N SER A 12 17.69 14.99 1.74
CA SER A 12 18.44 16.15 2.23
C SER A 12 19.77 15.71 2.82
N LEU A 13 20.85 16.41 2.49
CA LEU A 13 22.15 16.24 3.10
C LEU A 13 22.59 17.53 3.77
N GLU A 14 22.78 17.48 5.08
CA GLU A 14 23.37 18.56 5.88
C GLU A 14 24.79 18.18 6.23
N SER A 15 25.74 19.11 6.07
CA SER A 15 27.11 18.90 6.51
C SER A 15 27.64 20.07 7.32
N GLU A 16 28.26 19.73 8.44
CA GLU A 16 28.92 20.63 9.37
C GLU A 16 30.39 20.24 9.52
N ARG A 17 31.27 21.25 9.61
CA ARG A 17 32.71 21.07 9.79
C ARG A 17 33.19 22.01 10.89
N TRP A 18 34.13 21.53 11.71
CA TRP A 18 34.82 22.30 12.74
C TRP A 18 36.28 21.85 12.84
N ALA A 19 37.10 22.54 13.64
CA ALA A 19 38.54 22.30 13.71
C ALA A 19 38.93 20.84 14.04
N GLY A 20 38.06 20.08 14.71
CA GLY A 20 38.30 18.69 15.12
C GLY A 20 37.58 17.63 14.27
N GLY A 21 36.81 18.01 13.25
CA GLY A 21 36.07 17.00 12.48
C GLY A 21 34.96 17.53 11.57
N ALA A 22 34.15 16.59 11.09
CA ALA A 22 32.99 16.86 10.26
C ALA A 22 31.86 15.89 10.61
N ARG A 23 30.62 16.37 10.47
CA ARG A 23 29.42 15.56 10.59
C ARG A 23 28.54 15.79 9.37
N SER A 24 28.05 14.70 8.79
CA SER A 24 27.05 14.74 7.73
C SER A 24 25.79 14.00 8.17
N ARG A 25 24.61 14.61 7.96
CA ARG A 25 23.29 14.02 8.21
C ARG A 25 22.57 13.87 6.89
N LEU A 26 22.26 12.63 6.53
CA LEU A 26 21.40 12.28 5.39
C LEU A 26 19.99 12.01 5.91
N THR A 27 19.00 12.73 5.38
CA THR A 27 17.58 12.54 5.67
C THR A 27 16.89 12.07 4.39
N LEU A 28 16.09 11.01 4.49
CA LEU A 28 15.31 10.46 3.38
C LEU A 28 13.82 10.62 3.68
N GLY A 29 13.15 11.54 2.98
CA GLY A 29 11.70 11.68 2.99
C GLY A 29 11.03 10.55 2.19
N ALA A 30 9.81 10.19 2.59
CA ALA A 30 8.98 9.17 1.91
C ALA A 30 9.77 7.89 1.55
N LEU A 31 10.37 7.27 2.57
CA LEU A 31 11.22 6.09 2.41
C LEU A 31 10.47 4.98 1.65
N ASN A 32 11.03 4.51 0.54
CA ASN A 32 10.43 3.48 -0.31
C ASN A 32 11.51 2.51 -0.80
N ARG A 33 11.09 1.43 -1.46
CA ARG A 33 12.00 0.35 -1.92
C ARG A 33 13.13 0.83 -2.84
N ARG A 34 12.96 1.93 -3.57
CA ARG A 34 14.02 2.48 -4.45
C ARG A 34 15.22 3.03 -3.66
N HIS A 35 15.02 3.39 -2.40
CA HIS A 35 16.09 3.86 -1.52
C HIS A 35 16.89 2.72 -0.87
N ALA A 36 16.42 1.48 -0.97
CA ALA A 36 17.13 0.32 -0.45
C ALA A 36 18.44 0.11 -1.21
N GLY A 37 19.48 -0.30 -0.50
CA GLY A 37 20.79 -0.58 -1.08
C GLY A 37 21.94 -0.04 -0.25
N ARG A 38 23.08 0.10 -0.92
CA ARG A 38 24.35 0.45 -0.27
C ARG A 38 24.62 1.95 -0.42
N TRP A 39 24.75 2.63 0.72
CA TRP A 39 25.05 4.05 0.80
C TRP A 39 26.48 4.25 1.28
N ARG A 40 27.22 5.14 0.62
CA ARG A 40 28.63 5.43 0.93
C ARG A 40 28.79 6.89 1.32
N CYS A 41 29.25 7.14 2.52
CA CYS A 41 29.76 8.45 2.94
C CYS A 41 31.24 8.53 2.57
N VAL A 42 31.64 9.59 1.86
CA VAL A 42 33.03 9.80 1.42
C VAL A 42 33.50 11.18 1.87
N VAL A 43 34.66 11.22 2.53
CA VAL A 43 35.33 12.46 2.95
C VAL A 43 36.81 12.35 2.62
N GLY A 44 37.24 13.04 1.56
CA GLY A 44 38.60 12.93 1.04
C GLY A 44 38.93 11.48 0.66
N ALA A 45 39.98 10.92 1.25
CA ALA A 45 40.40 9.53 1.03
C ALA A 45 39.69 8.50 1.94
N ARG A 46 38.85 8.95 2.87
CA ARG A 46 38.13 8.06 3.80
C ARG A 46 36.72 7.79 3.31
N SER A 47 36.22 6.58 3.53
CA SER A 47 34.82 6.26 3.27
C SER A 47 34.26 5.31 4.31
N ALA A 48 32.95 5.42 4.55
CA ALA A 48 32.18 4.51 5.37
C ALA A 48 30.92 4.11 4.60
N THR A 49 30.51 2.85 4.74
CA THR A 49 29.39 2.28 4.00
C THR A 49 28.32 1.81 4.97
N ILE A 50 27.05 2.10 4.65
CA ILE A 50 25.88 1.56 5.35
C ILE A 50 24.98 0.84 4.34
N SER A 51 24.31 -0.23 4.77
CA SER A 51 23.31 -0.94 3.99
C SER A 51 21.93 -0.58 4.52
N LEU A 52 21.04 -0.11 3.65
CA LEU A 52 19.66 0.23 3.98
C LEU A 52 18.73 -0.83 3.39
N HIS A 53 17.95 -1.46 4.26
CA HIS A 53 16.90 -2.39 3.87
C HIS A 53 15.55 -1.73 4.16
N VAL A 54 14.67 -1.68 3.15
CA VAL A 54 13.31 -1.16 3.29
C VAL A 54 12.35 -2.34 3.18
N LEU A 55 11.69 -2.66 4.29
CA LEU A 55 10.72 -3.74 4.35
C LEU A 55 9.34 -3.22 3.91
N PRO A 56 8.54 -4.03 3.21
CA PRO A 56 7.13 -3.71 3.01
C PRO A 56 6.43 -3.55 4.35
N THR A 57 5.57 -2.54 4.45
CA THR A 57 4.60 -2.45 5.54
C THR A 57 3.43 -3.40 5.22
N ALA A 58 2.88 -4.07 6.23
CA ALA A 58 1.76 -4.99 6.06
C ALA A 58 0.54 -4.33 5.39
N ASP A 59 0.38 -3.01 5.57
CA ASP A 59 -0.66 -2.22 4.89
C ASP A 59 -0.49 -2.18 3.37
N SER A 60 0.75 -2.22 2.85
CA SER A 60 0.98 -2.21 1.40
C SER A 60 0.47 -3.47 0.70
N ASP A 61 0.47 -4.61 1.39
CA ASP A 61 -0.05 -5.86 0.86
C ASP A 61 -1.60 -5.86 0.90
N MET A 62 -2.19 -5.28 1.95
CA MET A 62 -3.66 -5.12 2.04
C MET A 62 -4.21 -4.16 0.97
N GLU A 63 -3.52 -3.04 0.71
CA GLU A 63 -3.90 -2.10 -0.36
C GLU A 63 -3.79 -2.72 -1.76
N ALA A 64 -2.81 -3.59 -2.00
CA ALA A 64 -2.67 -4.33 -3.25
C ALA A 64 -3.85 -5.29 -3.47
N MET A 65 -4.25 -6.05 -2.45
CA MET A 65 -5.41 -6.94 -2.51
C MET A 65 -6.74 -6.20 -2.76
N GLN A 66 -6.88 -4.99 -2.22
CA GLN A 66 -8.08 -4.18 -2.46
C GLN A 66 -8.17 -3.67 -3.91
N ARG A 67 -7.03 -3.34 -4.54
CA ARG A 67 -7.01 -2.94 -5.96
C ARG A 67 -7.42 -4.07 -6.89
N ASP A 68 -6.91 -5.27 -6.66
CA ASP A 68 -7.26 -6.43 -7.50
C ASP A 68 -8.75 -6.78 -7.42
N GLN A 69 -9.37 -6.63 -6.25
CA GLN A 69 -10.83 -6.78 -6.11
C GLN A 69 -11.62 -5.70 -6.86
N ALA A 70 -11.12 -4.46 -6.88
CA ALA A 70 -11.76 -3.38 -7.64
C ALA A 70 -11.66 -3.63 -9.15
N VAL A 71 -10.51 -4.06 -9.65
CA VAL A 71 -10.30 -4.40 -11.08
C VAL A 71 -11.13 -5.62 -11.49
N ALA A 72 -11.21 -6.66 -10.66
CA ALA A 72 -12.05 -7.83 -10.90
C ALA A 72 -13.56 -7.49 -10.95
N ARG A 73 -14.02 -6.51 -10.15
CA ARG A 73 -15.41 -6.01 -10.23
C ARG A 73 -15.67 -5.23 -11.51
N VAL A 74 -14.71 -4.43 -12.00
CA VAL A 74 -14.86 -3.68 -13.25
C VAL A 74 -14.79 -4.60 -14.48
N SER A 75 -14.07 -5.72 -14.40
CA SER A 75 -13.98 -6.70 -15.49
C SER A 75 -15.18 -7.66 -15.59
N SER A 76 -16.16 -7.58 -14.68
CA SER A 76 -17.40 -8.36 -14.77
C SER A 76 -18.49 -7.71 -15.64
N ASP A 77 -18.22 -6.57 -16.28
CA ASP A 77 -19.16 -5.89 -17.19
C ASP A 77 -18.84 -6.17 -18.67
N ALA A 78 -18.93 -7.44 -19.08
CA ALA A 78 -19.11 -7.78 -20.49
C ALA A 78 -19.66 -9.21 -20.65
N ARG A 79 -20.98 -9.30 -20.85
CA ARG A 79 -21.79 -10.46 -21.26
C ARG A 79 -22.34 -11.36 -20.16
N SER A 80 -23.31 -10.82 -19.42
CA SER A 80 -24.44 -11.61 -18.93
C SER A 80 -25.70 -11.10 -19.63
N LEU A 81 -26.18 -11.88 -20.61
CA LEU A 81 -27.51 -11.75 -21.20
C LEU A 81 -28.57 -11.65 -20.09
N PRO A 82 -29.57 -10.76 -20.22
CA PRO A 82 -30.63 -10.61 -19.23
C PRO A 82 -31.71 -11.65 -19.51
N LEU A 83 -31.67 -12.78 -18.82
CA LEU A 83 -32.87 -13.57 -18.62
C LEU A 83 -32.69 -14.54 -17.45
N GLN A 84 -33.77 -14.70 -16.71
CA GLN A 84 -34.11 -15.84 -15.85
C GLN A 84 -33.86 -15.67 -14.33
N LEU A 85 -34.99 -15.32 -13.71
CA LEU A 85 -35.57 -15.97 -12.53
C LEU A 85 -34.88 -15.75 -11.18
N HIS A 86 -35.50 -14.83 -10.44
CA HIS A 86 -35.43 -14.70 -9.00
C HIS A 86 -35.61 -16.08 -8.30
N PRO A 87 -34.61 -16.61 -7.57
CA PRO A 87 -34.78 -17.80 -6.75
C PRO A 87 -35.44 -17.50 -5.39
N LEU A 88 -35.97 -16.28 -5.19
CA LEU A 88 -36.58 -15.83 -3.92
C LEU A 88 -38.11 -15.97 -3.86
N ARG A 89 -38.74 -16.48 -4.93
CA ARG A 89 -40.18 -16.82 -4.92
C ARG A 89 -40.58 -18.12 -4.18
N PRO A 90 -39.77 -19.20 -4.10
CA PRO A 90 -40.20 -20.40 -3.37
C PRO A 90 -40.15 -20.20 -1.85
N LEU A 91 -39.28 -19.32 -1.34
CA LEU A 91 -39.14 -19.09 0.10
C LEU A 91 -40.32 -18.30 0.68
N LEU A 92 -40.86 -17.34 -0.08
CA LEU A 92 -42.06 -16.59 0.32
C LEU A 92 -43.32 -17.46 0.31
N LEU A 93 -43.45 -18.39 -0.66
CA LEU A 93 -44.58 -19.32 -0.73
C LEU A 93 -44.54 -20.36 0.40
N ALA A 94 -43.35 -20.86 0.75
CA ALA A 94 -43.16 -21.76 1.89
C ALA A 94 -43.51 -21.07 3.23
N LEU A 95 -43.16 -19.79 3.39
CA LEU A 95 -43.47 -19.02 4.60
C LEU A 95 -44.99 -18.79 4.75
N LEU A 96 -45.69 -18.46 3.66
CA LEU A 96 -47.14 -18.26 3.65
C LEU A 96 -47.93 -19.55 3.95
N LEU A 97 -47.49 -20.70 3.42
CA LEU A 97 -48.09 -22.01 3.72
C LEU A 97 -47.89 -22.42 5.18
N ALA A 98 -46.71 -22.16 5.76
CA ALA A 98 -46.46 -22.44 7.17
C ALA A 98 -47.35 -21.60 8.11
N LEU A 99 -47.62 -20.34 7.75
CA LEU A 99 -48.50 -19.45 8.52
C LEU A 99 -49.99 -19.87 8.45
N HIS A 100 -50.46 -20.42 7.33
CA HIS A 100 -51.84 -20.90 7.22
C HIS A 100 -52.10 -22.24 7.93
N LEU A 101 -51.10 -23.12 8.05
CA LEU A 101 -51.26 -24.39 8.80
C LEU A 101 -51.12 -24.24 10.32
N CYS A 102 -50.56 -23.13 10.82
CA CYS A 102 -50.35 -22.89 12.24
C CYS A 102 -51.40 -21.96 12.88
N ALA A 103 -52.53 -21.73 12.20
CA ALA A 103 -53.69 -21.04 12.77
C ALA A 103 -54.71 -22.07 13.28
N PRO A 104 -54.71 -22.43 14.58
CA PRO A 104 -55.90 -23.00 15.19
C PRO A 104 -56.95 -21.89 15.34
N THR A 105 -58.17 -22.17 14.87
CA THR A 105 -59.42 -21.56 15.35
C THR A 105 -59.58 -21.70 16.85
#